data_AF-A0A8U0KWC0-F1
#
_entry.id   AF-A0A8U0KWC0-F1
#
_cell.length_a   1.000
_cell.length_b   1.000
_cell.length_c   1.000
_cell.angle_alpha   90.00
_cell.angle_beta   90.00
_cell.angle_gamma   90.00
#
_symmetry.space_group_name_H-M   'P 1'
#
loop_
_entity.id
_entity.type
_entity.pdbx_description
1 polymer ?
#
loop_
_entity_poly.entity_id
_entity_poly.type
_entity_poly.pdbx_seq_one_letter_code
_entity_poly.pdbx_strand_id
1 'polypeptide(L)'
;MVFASGVSTDCLVTGCGELAVADGLCRSHYNRKAYSGRPVTPIRARVCPMCGMAFQLTRSSKIFCSPTCRKRFQRFRAKHPYTTLASDPNPIIESEPLTPEPVRSMTYGAFTEADIWAKCDGTCKGCGKPVSKDIDSPDAGTPAWIVPPEDGGEPSFENRAIFHYRCVRRHV
;
A
#
# COMPACT_ATOMS: atom_id res chain seq x y z
N MET A 1 -7.46 42.09 20.85
CA MET A 1 -6.62 41.41 19.85
C MET A 1 -7.44 40.25 19.29
N VAL A 2 -7.77 40.30 18.01
CA VAL A 2 -8.69 39.37 17.34
C VAL A 2 -7.84 38.23 16.76
N PHE A 3 -8.01 37.01 17.23
CA PHE A 3 -7.37 35.85 16.60
C PHE A 3 -8.23 35.49 15.38
N ALA A 4 -7.72 35.82 14.19
CA ALA A 4 -8.30 35.38 12.93
C ALA A 4 -8.43 33.85 12.96
N SER A 5 -9.59 33.35 12.58
CA SER A 5 -9.87 31.93 12.38
C SER A 5 -8.84 31.34 11.42
N GLY A 6 -7.80 30.72 11.99
CA GLY A 6 -6.73 30.11 11.22
C GLY A 6 -7.30 28.98 10.39
N VAL A 7 -7.34 29.16 9.07
CA VAL A 7 -7.48 28.06 8.13
C VAL A 7 -6.29 27.14 8.42
N SER A 8 -6.56 26.03 9.11
CA SER A 8 -5.55 25.05 9.42
C SER A 8 -5.27 24.30 8.12
N THR A 9 -4.22 24.70 7.41
CA THR A 9 -3.77 24.00 6.21
C THR A 9 -3.16 22.67 6.62
N ASP A 10 -3.28 21.67 5.77
CA ASP A 10 -2.58 20.41 5.90
C ASP A 10 -1.05 20.59 5.80
N CYS A 11 -0.31 19.62 6.30
CA CYS A 11 1.14 19.59 6.17
C CYS A 11 1.54 19.42 4.70
N LEU A 12 2.44 20.27 4.22
CA LEU A 12 3.01 20.23 2.87
C LEU A 12 3.82 18.95 2.57
N VAL A 13 4.12 18.12 3.57
CA VAL A 13 4.74 16.83 3.35
C VAL A 13 3.68 15.89 2.78
N THR A 14 3.85 15.51 1.52
CA THR A 14 2.93 14.62 0.81
C THR A 14 2.70 13.32 1.59
N GLY A 15 1.43 12.98 1.83
CA GLY A 15 1.02 11.83 2.64
C GLY A 15 0.94 12.10 4.16
N CYS A 16 1.24 13.31 4.63
CA CYS A 16 1.03 13.71 6.02
C CYS A 16 -0.36 14.34 6.20
N GLY A 17 -1.27 13.64 6.89
CA GLY A 17 -2.62 14.13 7.18
C GLY A 17 -2.73 15.04 8.41
N GLU A 18 -1.61 15.48 8.98
CA GLU A 18 -1.62 16.36 10.15
C GLU A 18 -1.72 17.83 9.75
N LEU A 19 -2.32 18.66 10.61
CA LEU A 19 -2.42 20.09 10.41
C LEU A 19 -1.04 20.77 10.54
N ALA A 20 -0.76 21.70 9.64
CA ALA A 20 0.42 22.53 9.68
C ALA A 20 0.35 23.50 10.87
N VAL A 21 1.48 23.61 11.58
CA VAL A 21 1.63 24.51 12.74
C VAL A 21 2.47 25.73 12.36
N ALA A 22 3.54 25.53 11.59
CA ALA A 22 4.44 26.58 11.12
C ALA A 22 5.17 26.13 9.84
N ASP A 23 5.54 27.07 8.96
CA ASP A 23 6.20 26.79 7.65
C ASP A 23 5.43 25.81 6.74
N GLY A 24 4.11 25.67 6.92
CA GLY A 24 3.34 24.63 6.22
C GLY A 24 3.68 23.21 6.66
N LEU A 25 4.35 23.03 7.81
CA LEU A 25 4.74 21.73 8.35
C LEU A 25 3.99 21.43 9.64
N CYS A 26 3.63 20.16 9.86
CA CYS A 26 3.15 19.71 11.17
C CYS A 26 4.27 19.83 12.21
N ARG A 27 3.92 19.77 13.50
CA ARG A 27 4.89 19.93 14.61
C ARG A 27 6.05 18.94 14.51
N SER A 28 5.80 17.70 14.08
CA SER A 28 6.82 16.66 13.91
C SER A 28 7.82 17.03 12.80
N HIS A 29 7.31 17.39 11.62
CA HIS A 29 8.14 17.77 10.47
C HIS A 29 8.87 19.11 10.68
N TYR A 30 8.22 20.07 11.34
CA TYR A 30 8.84 21.33 11.72
C TYR A 30 10.03 21.11 12.67
N ASN A 31 9.83 20.35 13.76
CA ASN A 31 10.90 20.04 14.71
C ASN A 31 12.05 19.31 14.03
N ARG A 32 11.75 18.34 13.15
CA ARG A 32 12.80 17.62 12.43
C ARG A 32 13.61 18.54 11.51
N LYS A 33 12.94 19.42 10.75
CA LYS A 33 13.60 20.44 9.92
C LYS A 33 14.51 21.32 10.77
N ALA A 34 14.04 21.76 11.95
CA ALA A 34 14.83 22.58 12.86
C ALA A 34 16.10 21.87 13.38
N TYR A 35 16.03 20.57 13.70
CA TYR A 35 17.19 19.84 14.22
C TYR A 35 18.14 19.29 13.15
N SER A 36 17.60 18.85 12.00
CA SER A 36 18.36 18.08 10.99
C SER A 36 18.44 18.76 9.62
N GLY A 37 17.81 19.92 9.45
CA GLY A 37 17.72 20.64 8.18
C GLY A 37 16.73 20.02 7.17
N ARG A 38 16.19 18.83 7.45
CA ARG A 38 15.27 18.11 6.54
C ARG A 38 13.94 17.80 7.23
N PRO A 39 12.78 18.03 6.60
CA PRO A 39 11.48 17.71 7.20
C PRO A 39 11.20 16.20 7.28
N VAL A 40 11.78 15.40 6.38
CA VAL A 40 11.54 13.95 6.29
C VAL A 40 12.84 13.16 6.42
N THR A 41 12.77 11.97 7.01
CA THR A 41 13.90 11.03 7.09
C THR A 41 14.14 10.38 5.72
N PRO A 42 15.36 10.44 5.16
CA PRO A 42 15.67 9.78 3.90
C PRO A 42 15.59 8.26 4.05
N ILE A 43 15.17 7.58 2.99
CA ILE A 43 15.30 6.12 2.90
C ILE A 43 16.76 5.82 2.59
N ARG A 44 17.39 5.03 3.46
CA ARG A 44 18.76 4.55 3.25
C ARG A 44 18.70 3.17 2.66
N ALA A 45 19.34 2.97 1.51
CA ALA A 45 19.44 1.70 0.84
C ALA A 45 20.90 1.35 0.51
N ARG A 46 21.15 0.06 0.28
CA ARG A 46 22.48 -0.47 -0.04
C ARG A 46 22.37 -1.67 -0.97
N VAL A 47 23.36 -1.90 -1.82
CA VAL A 47 23.38 -3.04 -2.76
C VAL A 47 24.00 -4.26 -2.08
N CYS A 48 23.34 -5.41 -2.08
CA CYS A 48 23.93 -6.61 -1.48
C CYS A 48 25.12 -7.10 -2.33
N PRO A 49 26.34 -7.21 -1.77
CA PRO A 49 27.52 -7.63 -2.56
C PRO A 49 27.44 -9.06 -3.11
N MET A 50 26.50 -9.88 -2.61
CA MET A 50 26.34 -11.26 -3.04
C MET A 50 25.28 -11.50 -4.11
N CYS A 51 24.24 -10.68 -4.13
CA CYS A 51 23.13 -10.87 -5.07
C CYS A 51 22.84 -9.65 -5.94
N GLY A 52 23.53 -8.52 -5.72
CA GLY A 52 23.34 -7.30 -6.48
C GLY A 52 22.02 -6.56 -6.20
N MET A 53 21.18 -7.08 -5.30
CA MET A 53 19.88 -6.47 -4.99
C MET A 53 20.02 -5.31 -4.01
N ALA A 54 19.40 -4.18 -4.33
CA ALA A 54 19.24 -3.06 -3.41
C ALA A 54 18.26 -3.41 -2.28
N PHE A 55 18.61 -3.09 -1.04
CA PHE A 55 17.77 -3.34 0.13
C PHE A 55 17.77 -2.13 1.07
N GLN A 56 16.65 -1.91 1.78
CA GLN A 56 16.53 -0.84 2.77
C GLN A 56 17.30 -1.16 4.05
N LEU A 57 18.01 -0.16 4.56
CA LEU A 57 18.84 -0.25 5.76
C LEU A 57 18.04 0.12 7.00
N THR A 58 17.95 -0.81 7.94
CA THR A 58 17.57 -0.51 9.32
C THR A 58 18.74 0.04 10.15
N ARG A 59 19.98 -0.30 9.77
CA ARG A 59 21.22 0.13 10.41
C ARG A 59 22.29 0.35 9.33
N SER A 60 23.10 1.39 9.47
CA SER A 60 24.16 1.75 8.50
C SER A 60 25.25 0.68 8.36
N SER A 61 25.47 -0.14 9.41
CA SER A 61 26.47 -1.22 9.41
C SER A 61 26.00 -2.51 8.70
N LYS A 62 24.73 -2.60 8.28
CA LYS A 62 24.20 -3.80 7.61
C LYS A 62 24.70 -3.85 6.16
N ILE A 63 25.40 -4.93 5.80
CA ILE A 63 26.02 -5.08 4.46
C ILE A 63 25.19 -5.98 3.52
N PHE A 64 24.55 -7.02 4.06
CA PHE A 64 23.83 -8.02 3.27
C PHE A 64 22.31 -7.82 3.41
N CYS A 65 21.57 -8.10 2.34
CA CYS A 65 20.11 -8.07 2.37
C CYS A 65 19.53 -9.10 3.37
N SER A 66 20.16 -10.28 3.48
CA SER A 66 19.67 -11.41 4.27
C SER A 66 20.78 -12.23 4.94
N PRO A 67 20.45 -13.02 5.99
CA PRO A 67 21.37 -14.00 6.59
C PRO A 67 21.87 -15.04 5.59
N THR A 68 21.06 -15.41 4.60
CA THR A 68 21.44 -16.35 3.53
C THR A 68 22.54 -15.77 2.64
N CYS A 69 22.44 -14.51 2.22
CA CYS A 69 23.49 -13.84 1.47
C CYS A 69 24.78 -13.72 2.28
N ARG A 70 24.69 -13.45 3.59
CA ARG A 70 25.86 -13.44 4.48
C ARG A 70 26.59 -14.80 4.48
N LYS A 71 25.86 -15.90 4.62
CA LYS A 71 26.44 -17.26 4.59
C LYS A 71 27.06 -17.60 3.23
N ARG A 72 26.41 -17.20 2.12
CA ARG A 72 26.97 -17.39 0.77
C ARG A 72 28.29 -16.64 0.60
N PHE A 73 28.38 -15.40 1.11
CA PHE A 73 29.63 -14.64 1.08
C PHE A 73 30.74 -15.29 1.90
N GLN A 74 30.43 -15.84 3.08
CA GLN A 74 31.41 -16.56 3.91
C GLN A 74 31.99 -17.77 3.16
N ARG A 75 31.12 -18.57 2.50
CA ARG A 75 31.56 -19.70 1.67
C ARG A 75 32.39 -19.27 0.47
N PHE A 76 32.02 -18.16 -0.17
CA PHE A 76 32.77 -17.60 -1.28
C PHE A 76 34.17 -17.16 -0.83
N ARG A 77 34.30 -16.44 0.29
CA ARG A 77 35.61 -16.05 0.87
C ARG A 77 36.47 -17.25 1.28
N ALA A 78 35.86 -18.32 1.78
CA ALA A 78 36.59 -19.55 2.11
C ALA A 78 37.24 -20.20 0.87
N LYS A 79 36.62 -20.06 -0.32
CA LYS A 79 37.14 -20.57 -1.60
C LYS A 79 38.11 -19.59 -2.29
N HIS A 80 37.92 -18.30 -2.06
CA HIS A 80 38.70 -17.23 -2.67
C HIS A 80 39.30 -16.32 -1.59
N PRO A 81 40.35 -16.77 -0.89
CA PRO A 81 40.91 -16.06 0.27
C PRO A 81 41.47 -14.67 -0.07
N TYR A 82 41.83 -14.42 -1.33
CA TYR A 82 42.34 -13.15 -1.82
C TYR A 82 41.25 -12.17 -2.28
N THR A 83 39.97 -12.59 -2.30
CA THR A 83 38.89 -11.66 -2.65
C THR A 83 38.54 -10.80 -1.44
N THR A 84 39.04 -9.58 -1.44
CA THR A 84 38.57 -8.53 -0.53
C THR A 84 37.29 -7.94 -1.09
N LEU A 85 36.30 -7.71 -0.22
CA LEU A 85 35.36 -6.65 -0.53
C LEU A 85 36.22 -5.38 -0.59
N ALA A 86 36.10 -4.56 -1.64
CA ALA A 86 36.72 -3.24 -1.62
C ALA A 86 36.33 -2.53 -0.31
N SER A 87 37.13 -1.59 0.16
CA SER A 87 36.88 -0.91 1.43
C SER A 87 35.54 -0.16 1.45
N ASP A 88 35.08 0.29 0.27
CA ASP A 88 33.83 1.04 0.05
C ASP A 88 33.09 0.66 -1.25
N PRO A 89 32.76 -0.62 -1.53
CA PRO A 89 32.08 -1.00 -2.77
C PRO A 89 30.58 -0.72 -2.72
N ASN A 90 30.09 -0.13 -1.63
CA ASN A 90 28.69 -0.22 -1.26
C ASN A 90 28.18 1.04 -0.55
N PRO A 91 28.14 2.16 -1.30
CA PRO A 91 27.67 3.43 -0.78
C PRO A 91 26.24 3.30 -0.24
N ILE A 92 25.95 4.04 0.83
CA ILE A 92 24.58 4.21 1.29
C ILE A 92 23.90 5.15 0.28
N ILE A 93 22.92 4.63 -0.43
CA ILE A 93 22.08 5.40 -1.31
C ILE A 93 21.00 6.03 -0.43
N GLU A 94 21.01 7.36 -0.33
CA GLU A 94 19.89 8.10 0.28
C GLU A 94 18.93 8.52 -0.84
N SER A 95 17.67 8.11 -0.74
CA SER A 95 16.60 8.60 -1.60
C SER A 95 15.54 9.31 -0.76
N GLU A 96 14.87 10.26 -1.37
CA GLU A 96 13.64 10.79 -0.79
C GLU A 96 12.62 9.65 -0.66
N PRO A 97 11.90 9.57 0.47
CA PRO A 97 10.85 8.58 0.60
C PRO A 97 9.80 8.81 -0.47
N LEU A 98 9.47 7.74 -1.21
CA LEU A 98 8.31 7.73 -2.08
C LEU A 98 7.09 7.97 -1.18
N THR A 99 6.50 9.15 -1.31
CA THR A 99 5.24 9.43 -0.66
C THR A 99 4.19 8.56 -1.34
N PRO A 100 3.41 7.76 -0.59
CA PRO A 100 2.31 7.04 -1.22
C PRO A 100 1.44 8.09 -1.90
N GLU A 101 1.26 7.96 -3.21
CA GLU A 101 0.21 8.65 -3.93
C GLU A 101 -1.07 8.52 -3.10
N PRO A 102 -1.85 9.61 -2.91
CA PRO A 102 -3.10 9.50 -2.19
C PRO A 102 -3.91 8.40 -2.88
N VAL A 103 -4.09 7.27 -2.18
CA VAL A 103 -4.96 6.21 -2.65
C VAL A 103 -6.29 6.90 -2.81
N ARG A 104 -6.73 7.16 -4.05
CA ARG A 104 -8.01 7.80 -4.34
C ARG A 104 -9.02 6.97 -3.57
N SER A 105 -9.56 7.54 -2.49
CA SER A 105 -10.55 6.86 -1.68
C SER A 105 -11.71 6.60 -2.63
N MET A 106 -11.85 5.34 -3.02
CA MET A 106 -12.88 4.95 -3.95
C MET A 106 -14.21 5.16 -3.23
N THR A 107 -14.91 6.22 -3.59
CA THR A 107 -16.19 6.57 -2.99
C THR A 107 -17.21 5.59 -3.51
N TYR A 108 -17.51 4.56 -2.72
CA TYR A 108 -18.66 3.71 -2.97
C TYR A 108 -19.92 4.55 -2.81
N GLY A 109 -20.83 4.49 -3.78
CA GLY A 109 -22.15 5.10 -3.63
C GLY A 109 -22.84 4.61 -2.35
N ALA A 110 -23.65 5.44 -1.71
CA ALA A 110 -24.41 5.07 -0.52
C ALA A 110 -25.59 4.16 -0.93
N PHE A 111 -25.35 2.86 -1.06
CA PHE A 111 -26.37 1.84 -1.29
C PHE A 111 -26.20 0.69 -0.29
N THR A 112 -27.31 0.06 0.07
CA THR A 112 -27.35 -1.07 1.00
C THR A 112 -27.41 -2.40 0.26
N GLU A 113 -27.12 -3.50 0.95
CA GLU A 113 -27.31 -4.84 0.38
C GLU A 113 -28.77 -5.10 0.00
N ALA A 114 -29.73 -4.55 0.76
CA ALA A 114 -31.16 -4.66 0.46
C ALA A 114 -31.50 -4.03 -0.90
N ASP A 115 -30.86 -2.92 -1.27
CA ASP A 115 -31.05 -2.25 -2.56
C ASP A 115 -30.54 -3.12 -3.72
N ILE A 116 -29.41 -3.81 -3.53
CA ILE A 116 -28.85 -4.74 -4.52
C ILE A 116 -29.80 -5.92 -4.73
N TRP A 117 -30.33 -6.49 -3.64
CA TRP A 117 -31.32 -7.56 -3.70
C TRP A 117 -32.66 -7.13 -4.30
N ALA A 118 -33.07 -5.87 -4.12
CA ALA A 118 -34.28 -5.32 -4.73
C ALA A 118 -34.14 -5.09 -6.24
N LYS A 119 -32.93 -4.76 -6.71
CA LYS A 119 -32.61 -4.62 -8.13
C LYS A 119 -32.52 -5.96 -8.88
N CYS A 120 -32.09 -7.01 -8.20
CA CYS A 120 -31.86 -8.30 -8.86
C CYS A 120 -33.16 -9.11 -8.98
N ASP A 121 -33.39 -9.71 -10.15
CA ASP A 121 -34.58 -10.54 -10.48
C ASP A 121 -34.62 -11.90 -9.75
N GLY A 122 -33.95 -12.03 -8.59
CA GLY A 122 -33.84 -13.29 -7.86
C GLY A 122 -33.01 -14.36 -8.59
N THR A 123 -32.16 -13.97 -9.54
CA THR A 123 -31.28 -14.89 -10.28
C THR A 123 -29.80 -14.51 -10.16
N CYS A 124 -28.94 -15.53 -10.21
CA CYS A 124 -27.49 -15.36 -10.20
C CYS A 124 -27.03 -14.82 -11.55
N LYS A 125 -26.35 -13.66 -11.57
CA LYS A 125 -25.83 -13.06 -12.80
C LYS A 125 -24.84 -13.96 -13.55
N GLY A 126 -24.15 -14.82 -12.82
CA GLY A 126 -23.12 -15.69 -13.38
C GLY A 126 -23.63 -16.96 -14.05
N CYS A 127 -24.67 -17.59 -13.50
CA CYS A 127 -25.17 -18.88 -14.00
C CYS A 127 -26.65 -18.88 -14.40
N GLY A 128 -27.37 -17.77 -14.17
CA GLY A 128 -28.79 -17.59 -14.52
C GLY A 128 -29.78 -18.36 -13.65
N LYS A 129 -29.32 -19.16 -12.67
CA LYS A 129 -30.19 -19.93 -11.77
C LYS A 129 -30.75 -19.08 -10.64
N PRO A 130 -31.88 -19.47 -10.03
CA PRO A 130 -32.45 -18.74 -8.89
C PRO A 130 -31.45 -18.66 -7.72
N VAL A 131 -31.53 -17.55 -7.00
CA VAL A 131 -30.75 -17.30 -5.77
C VAL A 131 -31.70 -17.12 -4.60
N SER A 132 -31.37 -17.75 -3.47
CA SER A 132 -32.06 -17.52 -2.20
C SER A 132 -31.30 -16.50 -1.36
N LYS A 133 -32.06 -15.71 -0.58
CA LYS A 133 -31.54 -14.84 0.49
C LYS A 133 -31.13 -15.65 1.72
N ASP A 134 -31.60 -16.88 1.85
CA ASP A 134 -31.31 -17.74 2.99
C ASP A 134 -29.87 -18.24 2.90
N ILE A 135 -29.06 -17.88 3.90
CA ILE A 135 -27.62 -18.21 3.95
C ILE A 135 -27.39 -19.72 4.00
N ASP A 136 -28.31 -20.46 4.62
CA ASP A 136 -28.23 -21.92 4.75
C ASP A 136 -28.69 -22.67 3.49
N SER A 137 -29.22 -21.96 2.49
CA SER A 137 -29.65 -22.56 1.25
C SER A 137 -28.44 -22.94 0.36
N PRO A 138 -28.45 -24.09 -0.32
CA PRO A 138 -27.44 -24.40 -1.34
C PRO A 138 -27.40 -23.36 -2.48
N ASP A 139 -28.49 -22.61 -2.67
CA ASP A 139 -28.63 -21.54 -3.65
C ASP A 139 -28.42 -20.14 -3.04
N ALA A 140 -27.74 -20.04 -1.89
CA ALA A 140 -27.44 -18.77 -1.23
C ALA A 140 -26.71 -17.79 -2.17
N GLY A 141 -27.32 -16.63 -2.36
CA GLY A 141 -26.77 -15.51 -3.12
C GLY A 141 -25.89 -14.61 -2.24
N THR A 142 -24.84 -14.06 -2.83
CA THR A 142 -23.99 -13.03 -2.22
C THR A 142 -23.82 -11.86 -3.19
N PRO A 143 -23.91 -10.60 -2.72
CA PRO A 143 -23.64 -9.43 -3.54
C PRO A 143 -22.16 -9.33 -3.90
N ALA A 144 -21.85 -9.26 -5.19
CA ALA A 144 -20.48 -9.06 -5.69
C ALA A 144 -20.42 -8.00 -6.79
N TRP A 145 -19.21 -7.56 -7.12
CA TRP A 145 -18.95 -6.71 -8.28
C TRP A 145 -19.07 -7.54 -9.57
N ILE A 146 -19.67 -6.95 -10.62
CA ILE A 146 -19.68 -7.58 -11.95
C ILE A 146 -18.26 -7.52 -12.53
N VAL A 147 -17.64 -6.34 -12.47
CA VAL A 147 -16.21 -6.14 -12.72
C VAL A 147 -15.59 -5.57 -11.45
N PRO A 148 -14.59 -6.22 -10.84
CA PRO A 148 -13.90 -5.67 -9.69
C PRO A 148 -13.34 -4.26 -9.99
N PRO A 149 -13.43 -3.31 -9.05
CA PRO A 149 -12.89 -1.98 -9.30
C PRO A 149 -11.37 -1.96 -9.50
N GLU A 150 -10.63 -2.93 -8.93
CA GLU A 150 -9.21 -3.14 -9.24
C GLU A 150 -8.93 -3.46 -10.72
N ASP A 151 -9.90 -4.07 -11.42
CA ASP A 151 -9.80 -4.42 -12.85
C ASP A 151 -10.43 -3.36 -13.77
N GLY A 152 -10.71 -2.17 -13.23
CA GLY A 152 -11.30 -1.05 -13.97
C GLY A 152 -12.83 -1.00 -13.94
N GLY A 153 -13.47 -1.79 -13.08
CA GLY A 153 -14.92 -1.71 -12.85
C GLY A 153 -15.32 -0.39 -12.16
N GLU A 154 -16.42 0.21 -12.59
CA GLU A 154 -16.93 1.41 -11.93
C GLU A 154 -17.46 1.05 -10.52
N PRO A 155 -17.10 1.77 -9.44
CA PRO A 155 -17.59 1.52 -8.08
C PRO A 155 -19.02 2.04 -7.89
N SER A 156 -19.91 1.71 -8.81
CA SER A 156 -21.30 2.18 -8.88
C SER A 156 -22.29 1.07 -8.56
N PHE A 157 -23.53 1.46 -8.25
CA PHE A 157 -24.63 0.51 -8.05
C PHE A 157 -24.95 -0.31 -9.32
N GLU A 158 -24.59 0.20 -10.49
CA GLU A 158 -24.75 -0.51 -11.76
C GLU A 158 -23.81 -1.70 -11.91
N ASN A 159 -22.63 -1.62 -11.30
CA ASN A 159 -21.64 -2.67 -11.32
C ASN A 159 -21.81 -3.71 -10.19
N ARG A 160 -22.99 -3.76 -9.56
CA ARG A 160 -23.33 -4.72 -8.48
C ARG A 160 -24.41 -5.70 -8.93
N ALA A 161 -24.22 -6.97 -8.62
CA ALA A 161 -25.21 -8.02 -8.85
C ALA A 161 -25.11 -9.14 -7.80
N ILE A 162 -26.14 -9.98 -7.72
CA ILE A 162 -26.13 -11.18 -6.88
C ILE A 162 -25.55 -12.36 -7.66
N PHE A 163 -24.65 -13.10 -7.02
CA PHE A 163 -24.06 -14.33 -7.52
C PHE A 163 -24.17 -15.42 -6.45
N HIS A 164 -24.18 -16.71 -6.83
CA HIS A 164 -23.89 -17.75 -5.84
C HIS A 164 -22.45 -17.62 -5.35
N TYR A 165 -22.19 -18.00 -4.10
CA TYR A 165 -20.83 -18.01 -3.54
C TYR A 165 -19.82 -18.75 -4.43
N ARG A 166 -20.25 -19.88 -5.03
CA ARG A 166 -19.42 -20.67 -5.96
C ARG A 166 -19.22 -20.02 -7.33
N CYS A 167 -20.15 -19.16 -7.75
CA CYS A 167 -20.07 -18.46 -9.03
C CYS A 167 -19.16 -17.23 -8.94
N VAL A 168 -19.15 -16.50 -7.82
CA VAL A 168 -18.23 -15.36 -7.60
C VAL A 168 -16.77 -15.75 -7.89
N ARG A 169 -16.32 -16.88 -7.34
CA ARG A 169 -14.94 -17.39 -7.53
C ARG A 169 -14.58 -17.82 -8.95
N ARG A 170 -15.56 -17.93 -9.85
CA ARG A 170 -15.36 -18.27 -11.26
C ARG A 170 -15.46 -17.05 -12.18
N HIS A 171 -15.99 -15.94 -11.66
CA HIS A 171 -16.16 -14.69 -12.39
C HIS A 171 -15.04 -13.67 -12.16
N VAL A 172 -14.31 -13.80 -11.04
CA VAL A 172 -13.11 -13.03 -10.70
C VAL A 172 -11.86 -13.84 -11.05
#